data_AF-A0A811PRC5-F1
#
_entry.id   AF-A0A811PRC5-F1
#
_cell.length_a   1.000
_cell.length_b   1.000
_cell.length_c   1.000
_cell.angle_alpha   90.00
_cell.angle_beta   90.00
_cell.angle_gamma   90.00
#
_symmetry.space_group_name_H-M   'P 1'
#
loop_
_entity.id
_entity.type
_entity.pdbx_description
1 polymer ?
#
loop_
_entity_poly.entity_id
_entity_poly.type
_entity_poly.pdbx_seq_one_letter_code
_entity_poly.pdbx_strand_id
1 'polypeptide(L)'
;MQYKNLGRSGLRVSQLSYGAWVTFGNQLDVKEAKALLQACRDVGVNFFDNAEVYANGRAEEIMGQAIRDLGWRRSDVVISTKLFWGGQGPNDKGLSRKHIVEGLRGSLRRLDMDYVDVVYCHRPDASTPVEETVRAMNWVIDQGWAFYWGTSEWSAQQITEAWAVANRLDLVGPIVEQPEYNLFSRHKVESEFMPLYSTYGIGLTTWSPLASGVLTGKYSKGNVPADSRFALDNYKNLANRSLLDDTLRKVNGLKPIAAELGVSLAQLSIAWCASNPNVSSVITGATKESQIVENMKALDVIPLLTPEVLDRIEAVVQSKPKRTESYRNFHVQTLSEEGSPCSADHAICVLHGTGNVAFGGAVQMCRRICPFTRLGSEALSGTATDNSKVSHQQHCTGLKHPHFVPPNTRVVGVALQITAISTNTVRQLGIQI
;
A
#
# COMPACT_ATOMS: atom_id res chain seq x y z
N MET A 1 13.08 9.37 12.84
CA MET A 1 11.93 8.80 12.10
C MET A 1 11.83 9.43 10.71
N GLN A 2 11.58 8.64 9.67
CA GLN A 2 11.17 9.15 8.35
C GLN A 2 9.64 9.14 8.23
N TYR A 3 9.08 10.11 7.51
CA TYR A 3 7.65 10.21 7.27
C TYR A 3 7.35 10.08 5.77
N LYS A 4 6.48 9.14 5.40
CA LYS A 4 6.06 8.89 4.02
C LYS A 4 4.60 9.27 3.84
N ASN A 5 4.21 9.59 2.61
CA ASN A 5 2.80 9.69 2.26
C ASN A 5 2.14 8.31 2.38
N LEU A 6 0.89 8.31 2.83
CA LEU A 6 0.05 7.12 2.80
C LEU A 6 -0.53 6.96 1.40
N GLY A 7 0.14 6.16 0.58
CA GLY A 7 -0.12 6.10 -0.86
C GLY A 7 0.07 7.46 -1.53
N ARG A 8 -0.83 7.80 -2.45
CA ARG A 8 -0.88 9.11 -3.11
C ARG A 8 -1.61 10.21 -2.31
N SER A 9 -2.05 9.92 -1.09
CA SER A 9 -2.77 10.90 -0.27
C SER A 9 -1.84 11.96 0.33
N GLY A 10 -2.43 13.04 0.85
CA GLY A 10 -1.69 14.08 1.59
C GLY A 10 -1.31 13.68 3.02
N LEU A 11 -1.82 12.56 3.54
CA LEU A 11 -1.56 12.11 4.91
C LEU A 11 -0.13 11.57 5.03
N ARG A 12 0.65 12.09 5.99
CA ARG A 12 2.00 11.62 6.27
C ARG A 12 2.04 10.75 7.52
N VAL A 13 2.54 9.53 7.35
CA VAL A 13 2.70 8.54 8.42
C VAL A 13 4.18 8.25 8.66
N SER A 14 4.54 7.98 9.91
CA SER A 14 5.86 7.46 10.27
C SER A 14 6.08 6.11 9.58
N GLN A 15 7.30 5.88 9.07
CA GLN A 15 7.61 4.64 8.32
C GLN A 15 7.48 3.38 9.18
N LEU A 16 7.59 3.52 10.50
CA LEU A 16 7.22 2.50 11.48
C LEU A 16 6.07 3.05 12.33
N SER A 17 5.07 2.22 12.59
CA SER A 17 3.89 2.55 13.40
C SER A 17 3.72 1.57 14.55
N TYR A 18 2.80 1.88 15.45
CA TYR A 18 2.52 1.06 16.63
C TYR A 18 1.07 0.55 16.63
N GLY A 19 0.89 -0.77 16.71
CA GLY A 19 -0.41 -1.42 16.76
C GLY A 19 -0.77 -1.91 18.17
N ALA A 20 -2.05 -1.82 18.52
CA ALA A 20 -2.59 -2.22 19.83
C ALA A 20 -2.97 -3.72 19.93
N TRP A 21 -2.86 -4.49 18.84
CA TRP A 21 -3.31 -5.88 18.78
C TRP A 21 -2.54 -6.78 19.77
N VAL A 22 -3.29 -7.59 20.53
CA VAL A 22 -2.83 -8.51 21.61
C VAL A 22 -2.27 -7.80 22.85
N THR A 23 -1.68 -6.62 22.73
CA THR A 23 -1.05 -5.91 23.84
C THR A 23 -2.06 -5.18 24.72
N PHE A 24 -2.91 -4.35 24.14
CA PHE A 24 -3.81 -3.48 24.92
C PHE A 24 -5.05 -4.25 25.40
N GLY A 25 -5.36 -4.15 26.69
CA GLY A 25 -6.53 -4.77 27.32
C GLY A 25 -6.31 -6.22 27.76
N ASN A 26 -5.61 -7.02 26.96
CA ASN A 26 -5.30 -8.41 27.30
C ASN A 26 -4.01 -8.57 28.13
N GLN A 27 -3.02 -7.69 27.93
CA GLN A 27 -1.70 -7.79 28.57
C GLN A 27 -1.28 -6.50 29.29
N LEU A 28 -1.82 -5.36 28.88
CA LEU A 28 -1.42 -4.03 29.38
C LEU A 28 -2.64 -3.21 29.80
N ASP A 29 -2.49 -2.46 30.88
CA ASP A 29 -3.46 -1.47 31.32
C ASP A 29 -3.10 -0.06 30.81
N VAL A 30 -3.86 0.95 31.25
CA VAL A 30 -3.68 2.35 30.81
C VAL A 30 -2.29 2.89 31.15
N LYS A 31 -1.73 2.53 32.31
CA LYS A 31 -0.44 3.04 32.77
C LYS A 31 0.69 2.56 31.86
N GLU A 32 0.74 1.26 31.56
CA GLU A 32 1.76 0.74 30.64
C GLU A 32 1.54 1.25 29.21
N ALA A 33 0.29 1.33 28.76
CA ALA A 33 -0.04 1.86 27.45
C ALA A 33 0.47 3.30 27.27
N LYS A 34 0.32 4.17 28.28
CA LYS A 34 0.85 5.53 28.26
C LYS A 34 2.37 5.56 28.08
N ALA A 35 3.09 4.72 28.83
CA ALA A 35 4.54 4.69 28.76
C ALA A 35 5.04 4.23 27.39
N LEU A 36 4.41 3.20 26.82
CA LEU A 36 4.71 2.72 25.47
C LEU A 36 4.37 3.74 24.37
N LEU A 37 3.20 4.38 24.48
CA LEU A 37 2.76 5.41 23.56
C LEU A 37 3.73 6.62 23.59
N GLN A 38 4.16 7.05 24.78
CA GLN A 38 5.15 8.11 24.92
C GLN A 38 6.51 7.70 24.34
N ALA A 39 7.00 6.49 24.62
CA ALA A 39 8.23 5.99 24.02
C ALA A 39 8.18 5.96 22.49
N CYS A 40 7.03 5.62 21.90
CA CYS A 40 6.79 5.72 20.46
C CYS A 40 6.88 7.18 19.96
N ARG A 41 6.29 8.14 20.67
CA ARG A 41 6.38 9.57 20.30
C ARG A 41 7.78 10.14 20.41
N ASP A 42 8.51 9.77 21.45
CA ASP A 42 9.88 10.26 21.70
C ASP A 42 10.83 9.89 20.55
N VAL A 43 10.57 8.77 19.86
CA VAL A 43 11.32 8.34 18.67
C VAL A 43 10.67 8.77 17.35
N GLY A 44 9.60 9.57 17.41
CA GLY A 44 8.95 10.22 16.26
C GLY A 44 7.84 9.41 15.58
N VAL A 45 7.30 8.36 16.19
CA VAL A 45 6.11 7.68 15.65
C VAL A 45 4.92 8.63 15.70
N ASN A 46 4.16 8.74 14.61
CA ASN A 46 2.89 9.48 14.62
C ASN A 46 1.69 8.60 14.33
N PHE A 47 1.88 7.39 13.79
CA PHE A 47 0.79 6.54 13.35
C PHE A 47 0.51 5.39 14.34
N PHE A 48 -0.72 5.32 14.83
CA PHE A 48 -1.19 4.36 15.83
C PHE A 48 -2.45 3.64 15.35
N ASP A 49 -2.42 2.31 15.46
CA ASP A 49 -3.43 1.45 14.83
C ASP A 49 -4.19 0.60 15.86
N ASN A 50 -5.51 0.54 15.71
CA ASN A 50 -6.42 -0.15 16.63
C ASN A 50 -7.57 -0.86 15.87
N ALA A 51 -8.50 -1.49 16.59
CA ALA A 51 -9.72 -2.06 16.01
C ALA A 51 -10.82 -2.22 17.07
N GLU A 52 -12.08 -2.16 16.65
CA GLU A 52 -13.22 -2.33 17.56
C GLU A 52 -13.22 -3.71 18.27
N VAL A 53 -12.68 -4.73 17.61
CA VAL A 53 -12.67 -6.10 18.13
C VAL A 53 -11.54 -6.36 19.13
N TYR A 54 -10.51 -5.50 19.16
CA TYR A 54 -9.33 -5.73 20.00
C TYR A 54 -9.72 -5.61 21.48
N ALA A 55 -9.59 -6.74 22.20
CA ALA A 55 -10.07 -6.91 23.56
C ALA A 55 -11.53 -6.45 23.73
N ASN A 56 -12.40 -6.74 22.74
CA ASN A 56 -13.80 -6.34 22.71
C ASN A 56 -14.01 -4.82 22.91
N GLY A 57 -13.18 -4.01 22.27
CA GLY A 57 -13.22 -2.55 22.34
C GLY A 57 -12.35 -1.94 23.44
N ARG A 58 -11.89 -2.75 24.41
CA ARG A 58 -11.07 -2.24 25.53
C ARG A 58 -9.74 -1.63 25.06
N ALA A 59 -9.18 -2.11 23.96
CA ALA A 59 -7.96 -1.55 23.39
C ALA A 59 -8.14 -0.10 22.90
N GLU A 60 -9.31 0.26 22.39
CA GLU A 60 -9.65 1.63 21.97
C GLU A 60 -9.80 2.54 23.20
N GLU A 61 -10.47 2.07 24.25
CA GLU A 61 -10.62 2.82 25.51
C GLU A 61 -9.26 3.14 26.15
N ILE A 62 -8.36 2.16 26.19
CA ILE A 62 -7.03 2.31 26.75
C ILE A 62 -6.22 3.34 25.95
N MET A 63 -6.22 3.22 24.62
CA MET A 63 -5.50 4.17 23.75
C MET A 63 -6.06 5.59 23.88
N GLY A 64 -7.39 5.73 23.88
CA GLY A 64 -8.07 7.01 24.04
C GLY A 64 -7.74 7.70 25.36
N GLN A 65 -7.90 6.99 26.48
CA GLN A 65 -7.53 7.48 27.80
C GLN A 65 -6.05 7.85 27.88
N ALA A 66 -5.17 7.01 27.34
CA ALA A 66 -3.73 7.27 27.38
C ALA A 66 -3.34 8.54 26.61
N ILE A 67 -3.88 8.73 25.39
CA ILE A 67 -3.62 9.92 24.57
C ILE A 67 -4.15 11.18 25.27
N ARG A 68 -5.35 11.13 25.84
CA ARG A 68 -5.94 12.24 26.62
C ARG A 68 -5.05 12.59 27.81
N ASP A 69 -4.64 11.60 28.60
CA ASP A 69 -3.82 11.85 29.79
C ASP A 69 -2.41 12.35 29.48
N LEU A 70 -1.86 11.97 28.32
CA LEU A 70 -0.59 12.49 27.83
C LEU A 70 -0.70 13.91 27.27
N GLY A 71 -1.92 14.43 27.09
CA GLY A 71 -2.18 15.79 26.61
C GLY A 71 -1.68 16.03 25.18
N TRP A 72 -1.59 14.99 24.36
CA TRP A 72 -1.13 15.14 22.99
C TRP A 72 -2.15 15.95 22.18
N ARG A 73 -1.66 16.84 21.32
CA ARG A 73 -2.53 17.52 20.37
C ARG A 73 -3.01 16.52 19.32
N ARG A 74 -4.31 16.52 19.03
CA ARG A 74 -4.88 15.59 18.05
C ARG A 74 -4.24 15.67 16.66
N SER A 75 -3.76 16.86 16.27
CA SER A 75 -3.05 17.11 15.01
C SER A 75 -1.66 16.49 14.92
N ASP A 76 -1.07 16.07 16.04
CA ASP A 76 0.30 15.54 16.08
C ASP A 76 0.35 14.01 15.84
N VAL A 77 -0.82 13.37 15.81
CA VAL A 77 -0.97 11.91 15.69
C VAL A 77 -1.96 11.54 14.59
N VAL A 78 -1.71 10.38 14.00
CA VAL A 78 -2.55 9.70 13.03
C VAL A 78 -3.10 8.46 13.70
N ILE A 79 -4.42 8.36 13.83
CA ILE A 79 -5.11 7.26 14.50
C ILE A 79 -5.92 6.48 13.47
N SER A 80 -5.78 5.17 13.47
CA SER A 80 -6.67 4.28 12.72
C SER A 80 -7.43 3.32 13.61
N THR A 81 -8.64 2.99 13.16
CA THR A 81 -9.39 1.85 13.68
C THR A 81 -9.97 1.00 12.54
N LYS A 82 -10.42 -0.21 12.85
CA LYS A 82 -10.98 -1.18 11.90
C LYS A 82 -12.33 -1.65 12.36
N LEU A 83 -13.23 -1.79 11.40
CA LEU A 83 -14.60 -2.25 11.61
C LEU A 83 -14.82 -3.57 10.89
N PHE A 84 -15.41 -4.53 11.60
CA PHE A 84 -16.01 -5.76 11.08
C PHE A 84 -16.69 -6.59 12.19
N TRP A 85 -16.18 -6.56 13.42
CA TRP A 85 -16.67 -7.39 14.53
C TRP A 85 -16.89 -6.52 15.78
N GLY A 86 -18.06 -5.90 15.90
CA GLY A 86 -18.39 -5.02 17.03
C GLY A 86 -19.22 -5.68 18.13
N GLY A 87 -19.75 -6.88 17.91
CA GLY A 87 -20.60 -7.57 18.89
C GLY A 87 -21.09 -8.94 18.46
N GLN A 88 -22.05 -9.47 19.23
CA GLN A 88 -22.60 -10.82 19.03
C GLN A 88 -23.93 -10.81 18.25
N GLY A 89 -24.57 -9.66 18.12
CA GLY A 89 -25.82 -9.50 17.37
C GLY A 89 -25.65 -9.76 15.87
N PRO A 90 -26.75 -10.04 15.16
CA PRO A 90 -26.72 -10.36 13.74
C PRO A 90 -26.23 -9.19 12.87
N ASN A 91 -26.40 -7.95 13.35
CA ASN A 91 -25.98 -6.72 12.66
C ASN A 91 -24.77 -6.04 13.32
N ASP A 92 -24.16 -6.68 14.32
CA ASP A 92 -23.00 -6.12 15.03
C ASP A 92 -21.68 -6.52 14.35
N LYS A 93 -21.74 -6.98 13.09
CA LYS A 93 -20.60 -7.44 12.31
C LYS A 93 -20.82 -7.29 10.81
N GLY A 94 -19.74 -7.42 10.05
CA GLY A 94 -19.71 -7.26 8.60
C GLY A 94 -19.46 -5.81 8.20
N LEU A 95 -19.78 -5.48 6.95
CA LEU A 95 -19.54 -4.16 6.36
C LEU A 95 -20.82 -3.50 5.84
N SER A 96 -21.98 -3.92 6.33
CA SER A 96 -23.24 -3.23 6.08
C SER A 96 -23.15 -1.77 6.51
N ARG A 97 -23.94 -0.90 5.86
CA ARG A 97 -24.02 0.51 6.22
C ARG A 97 -24.39 0.69 7.70
N LYS A 98 -25.28 -0.16 8.21
CA LYS A 98 -25.68 -0.16 9.63
C LYS A 98 -24.47 -0.35 10.54
N HIS A 99 -23.69 -1.41 10.31
CA HIS A 99 -22.54 -1.73 11.15
C HIS A 99 -21.42 -0.69 11.00
N ILE A 100 -21.11 -0.23 9.79
CA ILE A 100 -20.06 0.78 9.58
C ILE A 100 -20.39 2.07 10.37
N VAL A 101 -21.63 2.54 10.29
CA VAL A 101 -22.07 3.77 10.97
C VAL A 101 -22.11 3.59 12.49
N GLU A 102 -22.71 2.51 12.99
CA GLU A 102 -22.85 2.27 14.42
C GLU A 102 -21.52 1.88 15.08
N GLY A 103 -20.75 1.02 14.41
CA GLY A 103 -19.42 0.58 14.81
C GLY A 103 -18.43 1.74 14.92
N LEU A 104 -18.34 2.61 13.89
CA LEU A 104 -17.44 3.77 13.96
C LEU A 104 -17.81 4.70 15.11
N ARG A 105 -19.10 5.01 15.30
CA ARG A 105 -19.53 5.82 16.44
C ARG A 105 -19.18 5.16 17.77
N GLY A 106 -19.26 3.84 17.86
CA GLY A 106 -18.80 3.06 19.01
C GLY A 106 -17.32 3.25 19.27
N SER A 107 -16.50 3.08 18.23
CA SER A 107 -15.05 3.28 18.29
C SER A 107 -14.67 4.70 18.71
N LEU A 108 -15.29 5.73 18.12
CA LEU A 108 -15.04 7.14 18.47
C LEU A 108 -15.34 7.44 19.94
N ARG A 109 -16.46 6.90 20.47
CA ARG A 109 -16.78 7.02 21.91
C ARG A 109 -15.73 6.35 22.79
N ARG A 110 -15.26 5.16 22.43
CA ARG A 110 -14.22 4.45 23.19
C ARG A 110 -12.88 5.17 23.13
N LEU A 111 -12.49 5.64 21.95
CA LEU A 111 -11.27 6.42 21.74
C LEU A 111 -11.32 7.81 22.40
N ASP A 112 -12.51 8.30 22.78
CA ASP A 112 -12.73 9.68 23.23
C ASP A 112 -12.22 10.69 22.19
N MET A 113 -12.63 10.50 20.93
CA MET A 113 -12.23 11.34 19.79
C MET A 113 -13.42 11.65 18.90
N ASP A 114 -13.40 12.83 18.27
CA ASP A 114 -14.42 13.21 17.28
C ASP A 114 -14.21 12.53 15.92
N TYR A 115 -12.97 12.16 15.60
CA TYR A 115 -12.60 11.52 14.35
C TYR A 115 -11.38 10.60 14.46
N VAL A 116 -11.31 9.63 13.56
CA VAL A 116 -10.08 8.88 13.22
C VAL A 116 -9.49 9.40 11.92
N ASP A 117 -8.18 9.27 11.71
CA ASP A 117 -7.58 9.68 10.44
C ASP A 117 -7.91 8.66 9.35
N VAL A 118 -7.89 7.36 9.68
CA VAL A 118 -8.21 6.28 8.75
C VAL A 118 -9.14 5.26 9.40
N VAL A 119 -10.27 4.99 8.77
CA VAL A 119 -11.14 3.84 9.11
C VAL A 119 -10.93 2.71 8.11
N TYR A 120 -10.72 1.49 8.61
CA TYR A 120 -10.50 0.31 7.76
C TYR A 120 -11.71 -0.63 7.77
N CYS A 121 -12.00 -1.21 6.61
CA CYS A 121 -12.69 -2.50 6.53
C CYS A 121 -11.74 -3.59 7.03
N HIS A 122 -11.98 -4.18 8.21
CA HIS A 122 -11.03 -5.14 8.82
C HIS A 122 -10.86 -6.42 7.99
N ARG A 123 -11.91 -6.86 7.29
CA ARG A 123 -11.92 -8.00 6.35
C ARG A 123 -12.88 -7.73 5.21
N PRO A 124 -12.76 -8.44 4.07
CA PRO A 124 -13.81 -8.41 3.07
C PRO A 124 -15.09 -9.06 3.62
N ASP A 125 -16.25 -8.51 3.25
CA ASP A 125 -17.55 -9.04 3.61
C ASP A 125 -18.26 -9.55 2.35
N ALA A 126 -18.37 -10.87 2.20
CA ALA A 126 -19.05 -11.48 1.05
C ALA A 126 -20.58 -11.32 1.09
N SER A 127 -21.13 -10.93 2.25
CA SER A 127 -22.58 -10.77 2.44
C SER A 127 -23.08 -9.35 2.18
N THR A 128 -22.18 -8.37 2.09
CA THR A 128 -22.51 -6.97 1.80
C THR A 128 -22.01 -6.58 0.41
N PRO A 129 -22.87 -6.08 -0.49
CA PRO A 129 -22.43 -5.54 -1.78
C PRO A 129 -21.38 -4.45 -1.58
N VAL A 130 -20.28 -4.51 -2.34
CA VAL A 130 -19.18 -3.53 -2.19
C VAL A 130 -19.65 -2.08 -2.40
N GLU A 131 -20.69 -1.87 -3.21
CA GLU A 131 -21.27 -0.54 -3.39
C GLU A 131 -21.86 0.04 -2.10
N GLU A 132 -22.53 -0.79 -1.29
CA GLU A 132 -23.05 -0.35 0.00
C GLU A 132 -21.90 0.04 0.94
N THR A 133 -20.86 -0.78 1.00
CA THR A 133 -19.64 -0.51 1.78
C THR A 133 -18.99 0.81 1.37
N VAL A 134 -18.76 1.03 0.08
CA VAL A 134 -18.13 2.26 -0.45
C VAL A 134 -18.98 3.49 -0.11
N ARG A 135 -20.30 3.42 -0.29
CA ARG A 135 -21.22 4.50 0.08
C ARG A 135 -21.23 4.77 1.58
N ALA A 136 -21.16 3.73 2.42
CA ALA A 136 -21.10 3.88 3.86
C ALA A 136 -19.80 4.52 4.33
N MET A 137 -18.65 4.11 3.77
CA MET A 137 -17.35 4.69 4.07
C MET A 137 -17.25 6.15 3.67
N ASN A 138 -17.77 6.52 2.49
CA ASN A 138 -17.84 7.92 2.08
C ASN A 138 -18.77 8.75 2.98
N TRP A 139 -19.91 8.18 3.36
CA TRP A 139 -20.83 8.88 4.24
C TRP A 139 -20.21 9.19 5.61
N VAL A 140 -19.44 8.28 6.22
CA VAL A 140 -18.76 8.58 7.50
C VAL A 140 -17.63 9.61 7.35
N ILE A 141 -17.03 9.71 6.17
CA ILE A 141 -16.08 10.78 5.84
C ILE A 141 -16.81 12.12 5.75
N ASP A 142 -17.96 12.18 5.06
CA ASP A 142 -18.76 13.41 4.94
C ASP A 142 -19.32 13.89 6.29
N GLN A 143 -19.55 12.97 7.24
CA GLN A 143 -19.90 13.32 8.62
C GLN A 143 -18.73 13.88 9.44
N GLY A 144 -17.50 13.82 8.91
CA GLY A 144 -16.28 14.22 9.60
C GLY A 144 -15.80 13.22 10.66
N TRP A 145 -16.29 11.98 10.64
CA TRP A 145 -15.92 10.94 11.61
C TRP A 145 -14.63 10.20 11.23
N ALA A 146 -14.27 10.26 9.95
CA ALA A 146 -12.99 9.82 9.44
C ALA A 146 -12.49 10.78 8.35
N PHE A 147 -11.17 10.94 8.18
CA PHE A 147 -10.64 11.68 7.03
C PHE A 147 -10.44 10.81 5.79
N TYR A 148 -10.05 9.55 6.01
CA TYR A 148 -9.79 8.59 4.94
C TYR A 148 -10.34 7.22 5.31
N TRP A 149 -10.43 6.34 4.32
CA TRP A 149 -10.75 4.94 4.54
C TRP A 149 -9.81 4.02 3.77
N GLY A 150 -9.74 2.77 4.24
CA GLY A 150 -8.90 1.74 3.67
C GLY A 150 -9.46 0.34 3.84
N THR A 151 -8.75 -0.63 3.32
CA THR A 151 -9.09 -2.06 3.36
C THR A 151 -8.02 -2.85 4.12
N SER A 152 -8.38 -4.03 4.62
CA SER A 152 -7.43 -4.95 5.27
C SER A 152 -7.75 -6.39 4.93
N GLU A 153 -6.74 -7.10 4.43
CA GLU A 153 -6.83 -8.46 3.92
C GLU A 153 -7.78 -8.62 2.72
N TRP A 154 -7.97 -7.57 1.94
CA TRP A 154 -8.73 -7.65 0.69
C TRP A 154 -7.84 -8.19 -0.44
N SER A 155 -8.45 -8.78 -1.46
CA SER A 155 -7.75 -9.15 -2.69
C SER A 155 -7.62 -7.95 -3.62
N ALA A 156 -6.71 -8.02 -4.59
CA ALA A 156 -6.58 -6.98 -5.61
C ALA A 156 -7.86 -6.79 -6.43
N GLN A 157 -8.60 -7.87 -6.66
CA GLN A 157 -9.89 -7.82 -7.36
C GLN A 157 -10.91 -7.01 -6.54
N GLN A 158 -11.02 -7.25 -5.24
CA GLN A 158 -11.98 -6.55 -4.38
C GLN A 158 -11.63 -5.06 -4.24
N ILE A 159 -10.34 -4.73 -4.12
CA ILE A 159 -9.87 -3.34 -4.08
C ILE A 159 -10.16 -2.64 -5.42
N THR A 160 -9.93 -3.32 -6.53
CA THR A 160 -10.26 -2.83 -7.87
C THR A 160 -11.76 -2.59 -8.02
N GLU A 161 -12.60 -3.49 -7.50
CA GLU A 161 -14.06 -3.35 -7.51
C GLU A 161 -14.52 -2.13 -6.69
N ALA A 162 -13.94 -1.94 -5.50
CA ALA A 162 -14.21 -0.77 -4.67
C ALA A 162 -13.84 0.55 -5.39
N TRP A 163 -12.68 0.59 -6.05
CA TRP A 163 -12.30 1.74 -6.88
C TRP A 163 -13.20 1.93 -8.10
N ALA A 164 -13.65 0.86 -8.74
CA ALA A 164 -14.59 0.93 -9.86
C ALA A 164 -15.94 1.54 -9.44
N VAL A 165 -16.46 1.14 -8.27
CA VAL A 165 -17.64 1.77 -7.68
C VAL A 165 -17.38 3.23 -7.35
N ALA A 166 -16.26 3.53 -6.67
CA ALA A 166 -15.93 4.88 -6.26
C ALA A 166 -15.87 5.83 -7.47
N ASN A 167 -15.16 5.44 -8.53
CA ASN A 167 -15.08 6.21 -9.77
C ASN A 167 -16.44 6.37 -10.46
N ARG A 168 -17.27 5.30 -10.49
CA ARG A 168 -18.60 5.35 -11.13
C ARG A 168 -19.56 6.29 -10.40
N LEU A 169 -19.40 6.43 -9.09
CA LEU A 169 -20.30 7.19 -8.22
C LEU A 169 -19.74 8.55 -7.79
N ASP A 170 -18.57 8.93 -8.30
CA ASP A 170 -17.84 10.14 -7.87
C ASP A 170 -17.60 10.19 -6.35
N LEU A 171 -17.16 9.06 -5.81
CA LEU A 171 -16.85 8.86 -4.40
C LEU A 171 -15.35 8.64 -4.18
N VAL A 172 -14.91 8.80 -2.94
CA VAL A 172 -13.54 8.50 -2.50
C VAL A 172 -13.33 6.99 -2.46
N GLY A 173 -12.33 6.50 -3.21
CA GLY A 173 -11.85 5.12 -3.12
C GLY A 173 -10.90 4.87 -1.95
N PRO A 174 -10.63 3.61 -1.58
CA PRO A 174 -9.74 3.30 -0.46
C PRO A 174 -8.31 3.73 -0.78
N ILE A 175 -7.69 4.49 0.12
CA ILE A 175 -6.33 5.05 -0.10
C ILE A 175 -5.20 4.12 0.35
N VAL A 176 -5.54 3.10 1.15
CA VAL A 176 -4.60 2.22 1.81
C VAL A 176 -5.16 0.81 1.93
N GLU A 177 -4.28 -0.18 1.78
CA GLU A 177 -4.52 -1.57 2.17
C GLU A 177 -3.61 -1.93 3.35
N GLN A 178 -4.13 -2.74 4.28
CA GLN A 178 -3.39 -3.25 5.44
C GLN A 178 -3.22 -4.79 5.35
N PRO A 179 -2.21 -5.28 4.59
CA PRO A 179 -1.95 -6.71 4.41
C PRO A 179 -0.87 -7.24 5.35
N GLU A 180 -0.86 -8.56 5.56
CA GLU A 180 0.31 -9.23 6.13
C GLU A 180 1.51 -9.09 5.18
N TYR A 181 2.66 -8.68 5.71
CA TYR A 181 3.90 -8.67 4.94
C TYR A 181 5.10 -8.94 5.84
N ASN A 182 5.84 -9.98 5.50
CA ASN A 182 7.10 -10.36 6.14
C ASN A 182 7.89 -11.28 5.19
N LEU A 183 9.08 -11.70 5.62
CA LEU A 183 9.94 -12.57 4.80
C LEU A 183 9.25 -13.86 4.32
N PHE A 184 8.24 -14.37 5.02
CA PHE A 184 7.50 -15.57 4.62
C PHE A 184 6.19 -15.30 3.88
N SER A 185 5.59 -14.11 4.05
CA SER A 185 4.33 -13.72 3.44
C SER A 185 4.52 -12.50 2.53
N ARG A 186 4.65 -12.77 1.21
CA ARG A 186 5.08 -11.76 0.21
C ARG A 186 4.18 -11.62 -1.00
N HIS A 187 3.39 -12.66 -1.29
CA HIS A 187 2.64 -12.77 -2.54
C HIS A 187 1.72 -11.57 -2.82
N LYS A 188 0.91 -11.15 -1.82
CA LYS A 188 -0.01 -10.02 -1.97
C LYS A 188 0.74 -8.73 -2.35
N VAL A 189 1.75 -8.38 -1.56
CA VAL A 189 2.47 -7.11 -1.69
C VAL A 189 3.38 -7.06 -2.92
N GLU A 190 4.09 -8.14 -3.22
CA GLU A 190 5.13 -8.14 -4.27
C GLU A 190 4.67 -8.67 -5.63
N SER A 191 3.45 -9.22 -5.72
CA SER A 191 2.88 -9.75 -6.97
C SER A 191 1.45 -9.24 -7.19
N GLU A 192 0.52 -9.57 -6.29
CA GLU A 192 -0.92 -9.34 -6.51
C GLU A 192 -1.28 -7.84 -6.60
N PHE A 193 -0.70 -7.01 -5.74
CA PHE A 193 -1.01 -5.58 -5.63
C PHE A 193 -0.21 -4.70 -6.60
N MET A 194 0.72 -5.27 -7.36
CA MET A 194 1.58 -4.52 -8.29
C MET A 194 0.79 -3.57 -9.22
N PRO A 195 -0.35 -3.96 -9.82
CA PRO A 195 -1.14 -3.06 -10.65
C PRO A 195 -1.82 -1.93 -9.86
N LEU A 196 -2.15 -2.15 -8.58
CA LEU A 196 -2.87 -1.19 -7.75
C LEU A 196 -2.01 0.03 -7.41
N TYR A 197 -0.71 -0.15 -7.23
CA TYR A 197 0.21 0.93 -6.90
C TYR A 197 0.25 1.99 -8.01
N SER A 198 0.38 1.57 -9.27
CA SER A 198 0.44 2.49 -10.40
C SER A 198 -0.93 3.00 -10.84
N THR A 199 -1.98 2.18 -10.71
CA THR A 199 -3.33 2.53 -11.19
C THR A 199 -4.06 3.43 -10.20
N TYR A 200 -3.98 3.12 -8.90
CA TYR A 200 -4.73 3.82 -7.85
C TYR A 200 -3.84 4.55 -6.85
N GLY A 201 -2.51 4.41 -6.91
CA GLY A 201 -1.61 5.03 -5.94
C GLY A 201 -1.87 4.59 -4.51
N ILE A 202 -2.33 3.34 -4.30
CA ILE A 202 -2.65 2.82 -2.97
C ILE A 202 -1.38 2.70 -2.13
N GLY A 203 -1.45 3.12 -0.87
CA GLY A 203 -0.39 2.92 0.12
C GLY A 203 -0.56 1.61 0.87
N LEU A 204 0.50 1.14 1.51
CA LEU A 204 0.42 0.00 2.43
C LEU A 204 0.80 0.35 3.85
N THR A 205 -0.01 -0.12 4.79
CA THR A 205 0.33 -0.19 6.22
C THR A 205 0.45 -1.67 6.57
N THR A 206 1.63 -2.27 6.53
CA THR A 206 1.76 -3.72 6.66
C THR A 206 1.76 -4.17 8.11
N TRP A 207 1.29 -5.39 8.38
CA TRP A 207 1.28 -5.96 9.73
C TRP A 207 2.03 -7.29 9.82
N SER A 208 2.33 -7.70 11.06
CA SER A 208 3.14 -8.88 11.40
C SER A 208 4.50 -8.97 10.68
N PRO A 209 5.34 -7.92 10.72
CA PRO A 209 6.68 -7.95 10.13
C PRO A 209 7.59 -9.02 10.73
N LEU A 210 7.26 -9.47 11.96
CA LEU A 210 8.00 -10.49 12.69
C LEU A 210 7.34 -11.89 12.66
N ALA A 211 6.28 -12.09 11.86
CA ALA A 211 5.50 -13.34 11.80
C ALA A 211 5.14 -13.86 13.20
N SER A 212 4.42 -13.07 13.99
CA SER A 212 4.09 -13.37 15.40
C SER A 212 5.30 -13.68 16.31
N GLY A 213 6.45 -13.08 15.98
CA GLY A 213 7.70 -13.21 16.73
C GLY A 213 8.61 -14.34 16.26
N VAL A 214 8.25 -15.09 15.22
CA VAL A 214 9.08 -16.16 14.65
C VAL A 214 10.40 -15.61 14.13
N LEU A 215 10.36 -14.45 13.47
CA LEU A 215 11.52 -13.74 12.93
C LEU A 215 12.33 -12.99 14.01
N THR A 216 12.13 -13.27 15.29
CA THR A 216 13.05 -12.83 16.35
C THR A 216 14.15 -13.86 16.63
N GLY A 217 13.99 -15.09 16.12
CA GLY A 217 14.93 -16.18 16.38
C GLY A 217 14.81 -16.82 17.76
N LYS A 218 13.83 -16.39 18.57
CA LYS A 218 13.61 -16.87 19.96
C LYS A 218 13.01 -18.28 20.06
N TYR A 219 12.41 -18.79 18.99
CA TYR A 219 11.92 -20.16 18.94
C TYR A 219 13.03 -21.08 18.46
N SER A 220 13.41 -22.07 19.27
CA SER A 220 14.33 -23.14 18.89
C SER A 220 13.60 -24.49 18.94
N LYS A 221 14.13 -25.50 18.24
CA LYS A 221 13.57 -26.87 18.29
C LYS A 221 13.42 -27.30 19.76
N GLY A 222 12.19 -27.53 20.21
CA GLY A 222 11.87 -27.98 21.56
C GLY A 222 11.74 -26.90 22.65
N ASN A 223 11.98 -25.62 22.35
CA ASN A 223 11.83 -24.54 23.33
C ASN A 223 10.97 -23.40 22.75
N VAL A 224 9.70 -23.38 23.14
CA VAL A 224 8.77 -22.26 22.93
C VAL A 224 8.62 -21.58 24.28
N PRO A 225 9.10 -20.34 24.48
CA PRO A 225 8.95 -19.64 25.75
C PRO A 225 7.48 -19.55 26.15
N ALA A 226 7.17 -19.84 27.42
CA ALA A 226 5.79 -19.90 27.93
C ALA A 226 5.06 -18.54 27.82
N ASP A 227 5.80 -17.43 27.84
CA ASP A 227 5.31 -16.06 27.68
C ASP A 227 5.23 -15.59 26.21
N SER A 228 5.56 -16.47 25.26
CA SER A 228 5.59 -16.10 23.85
C SER A 228 4.20 -16.11 23.21
N ARG A 229 4.01 -15.23 22.21
CA ARG A 229 2.78 -15.19 21.39
C ARG A 229 2.43 -16.53 20.74
N PHE A 230 3.42 -17.39 20.47
CA PHE A 230 3.23 -18.72 19.89
C PHE A 230 2.71 -19.76 20.90
N ALA A 231 2.81 -19.48 22.21
CA ALA A 231 2.27 -20.33 23.28
C ALA A 231 0.79 -20.06 23.58
N LEU A 232 0.19 -19.00 23.02
CA LEU A 232 -1.24 -18.70 23.15
C LEU A 232 -2.07 -19.78 22.44
N ASP A 233 -3.13 -20.27 23.11
CA ASP A 233 -3.91 -21.47 22.74
C ASP A 233 -4.42 -21.51 21.29
N ASN A 234 -4.56 -20.35 20.63
CA ASN A 234 -5.02 -20.23 19.25
C ASN A 234 -4.02 -20.75 18.19
N TYR A 235 -2.75 -20.98 18.54
CA TYR A 235 -1.71 -21.51 17.63
C TYR A 235 -1.39 -23.01 17.84
N LYS A 236 -2.07 -23.69 18.77
CA LYS A 236 -1.88 -25.13 19.02
C LYS A 236 -2.27 -26.02 17.83
N ASN A 237 -3.07 -25.51 16.88
CA ASN A 237 -3.51 -26.22 15.68
C ASN A 237 -2.64 -25.91 14.44
N LEU A 238 -1.33 -25.79 14.59
CA LEU A 238 -0.43 -25.56 13.46
C LEU A 238 -0.06 -26.88 12.76
N ALA A 239 -0.64 -27.04 11.58
CA ALA A 239 -0.36 -28.05 10.60
C ALA A 239 1.16 -28.31 10.40
N ASN A 240 1.51 -29.60 10.34
CA ASN A 240 2.77 -30.18 9.89
C ASN A 240 4.05 -29.71 10.60
N ARG A 241 4.62 -30.58 11.44
CA ARG A 241 6.00 -30.51 11.95
C ARG A 241 7.03 -30.13 10.87
N SER A 242 6.82 -30.58 9.63
CA SER A 242 7.66 -30.24 8.47
C SER A 242 7.67 -28.75 8.12
N LEU A 243 6.52 -28.07 8.18
CA LEU A 243 6.43 -26.61 7.92
C LEU A 243 7.13 -25.82 9.02
N LEU A 244 7.00 -26.27 10.27
CA LEU A 244 7.71 -25.68 11.41
C LEU A 244 9.22 -25.88 11.28
N ASP A 245 9.67 -27.09 10.92
CA ASP A 245 11.09 -27.39 10.71
C ASP A 245 11.69 -26.58 9.56
N ASP A 246 10.95 -26.39 8.47
CA ASP A 246 11.37 -25.54 7.35
C ASP A 246 11.52 -24.07 7.77
N THR A 247 10.51 -23.55 8.46
CA THR A 247 10.51 -22.18 8.98
C THR A 247 11.68 -21.95 9.93
N LEU A 248 11.92 -22.86 10.88
CA LEU A 248 13.04 -22.76 11.82
C LEU A 248 14.40 -22.84 11.11
N ARG A 249 14.53 -23.66 10.05
CA ARG A 249 15.75 -23.73 9.24
C ARG A 249 16.04 -22.39 8.58
N LYS A 250 15.01 -21.77 7.97
CA LYS A 250 15.11 -20.45 7.34
C LYS A 250 15.48 -19.37 8.36
N VAL A 251 14.79 -19.32 9.50
CA VAL A 251 15.11 -18.40 10.60
C VAL A 251 16.57 -18.54 11.06
N ASN A 252 17.06 -19.77 11.23
CA ASN A 252 18.45 -20.00 11.62
C ASN A 252 19.45 -19.62 10.52
N GLY A 253 19.10 -19.81 9.24
CA GLY A 253 19.92 -19.36 8.12
C GLY A 253 20.04 -17.84 8.00
N LEU A 254 19.07 -17.08 8.53
CA LEU A 254 19.12 -15.61 8.56
C LEU A 254 20.01 -15.05 9.69
N LYS A 255 20.25 -15.82 10.75
CA LYS A 255 21.04 -15.34 11.92
C LYS A 255 22.47 -14.93 11.55
N PRO A 256 23.24 -15.69 10.76
CA PRO A 256 24.58 -15.27 10.32
C PRO A 256 24.57 -13.96 9.54
N ILE A 257 23.58 -13.75 8.67
CA ILE A 257 23.44 -12.51 7.89
C ILE A 257 23.20 -11.32 8.84
N ALA A 258 22.28 -11.46 9.79
CA ALA A 258 22.03 -10.41 10.79
C ALA A 258 23.27 -10.10 11.64
N ALA A 259 24.01 -11.14 12.05
CA ALA A 259 25.22 -11.00 12.85
C ALA A 259 26.36 -10.28 12.10
N GLU A 260 26.58 -10.58 10.81
CA GLU A 260 27.56 -9.87 9.98
C GLU A 260 27.24 -8.38 9.82
N LEU A 261 25.95 -8.04 9.75
CA LEU A 261 25.49 -6.65 9.69
C LEU A 261 25.48 -5.96 11.06
N GLY A 262 25.75 -6.69 12.15
CA GLY A 262 25.75 -6.15 13.52
C GLY A 262 24.36 -5.79 14.05
N VAL A 263 23.30 -6.42 13.55
CA VAL A 263 21.90 -6.08 13.89
C VAL A 263 21.14 -7.29 14.45
N SER A 264 20.04 -7.04 15.17
CA SER A 264 19.17 -8.13 15.58
C SER A 264 18.34 -8.67 14.41
N LEU A 265 17.94 -9.94 14.45
CA LEU A 265 17.11 -10.52 13.39
C LEU A 265 15.74 -9.81 13.29
N ALA A 266 15.25 -9.28 14.40
CA ALA A 266 14.03 -8.48 14.43
C ALA A 266 14.22 -7.16 13.65
N GLN A 267 15.33 -6.46 13.88
CA GLN A 267 15.67 -5.25 13.13
C GLN A 267 15.84 -5.54 11.64
N LEU A 268 16.57 -6.61 11.28
CA LEU A 268 16.72 -7.04 9.88
C LEU A 268 15.36 -7.25 9.20
N SER A 269 14.46 -7.97 9.87
CA SER A 269 13.15 -8.33 9.31
C SER A 269 12.22 -7.12 9.16
N ILE A 270 12.22 -6.21 10.14
CA ILE A 270 11.44 -4.96 10.08
C ILE A 270 12.01 -4.04 8.99
N ALA A 271 13.33 -3.89 8.91
CA ALA A 271 14.01 -3.08 7.91
C ALA A 271 13.71 -3.58 6.49
N TRP A 272 13.73 -4.89 6.30
CA TRP A 272 13.39 -5.53 5.03
C TRP A 272 11.95 -5.24 4.61
N CYS A 273 10.99 -5.22 5.55
CA CYS A 273 9.62 -4.83 5.24
C CYS A 273 9.55 -3.34 4.86
N ALA A 274 10.23 -2.49 5.63
CA ALA A 274 10.20 -1.04 5.48
C ALA A 274 10.98 -0.51 4.26
N SER A 275 11.90 -1.31 3.69
CA SER A 275 12.66 -0.97 2.49
C SER A 275 11.83 -1.08 1.20
N ASN A 276 10.69 -1.78 1.23
CA ASN A 276 9.78 -1.85 0.09
C ASN A 276 9.19 -0.45 -0.20
N PRO A 277 9.34 0.10 -1.42
CA PRO A 277 8.91 1.45 -1.73
C PRO A 277 7.39 1.64 -1.67
N ASN A 278 6.61 0.57 -1.84
CA ASN A 278 5.14 0.62 -1.77
C ASN A 278 4.62 0.53 -0.32
N VAL A 279 5.50 0.26 0.65
CA VAL A 279 5.15 0.24 2.07
C VAL A 279 5.32 1.63 2.67
N SER A 280 4.19 2.26 2.99
CA SER A 280 4.14 3.57 3.64
C SER A 280 4.48 3.46 5.13
N SER A 281 3.97 2.44 5.82
CA SER A 281 4.30 2.16 7.22
C SER A 281 4.32 0.66 7.51
N VAL A 282 5.20 0.24 8.43
CA VAL A 282 5.20 -1.11 9.01
C VAL A 282 4.70 -1.05 10.45
N ILE A 283 3.58 -1.73 10.72
CA ILE A 283 2.98 -1.79 12.06
C ILE A 283 3.78 -2.76 12.93
N THR A 284 4.40 -2.20 13.95
CA THR A 284 5.13 -2.94 14.98
C THR A 284 4.25 -3.14 16.22
N GLY A 285 4.56 -4.18 17.01
CA GLY A 285 3.93 -4.42 18.30
C GLY A 285 5.00 -4.71 19.34
N ALA A 286 4.85 -4.13 20.52
CA ALA A 286 5.78 -4.26 21.63
C ALA A 286 5.03 -4.22 22.95
N THR A 287 5.54 -4.96 23.94
CA THR A 287 5.01 -5.01 25.31
C THR A 287 5.90 -4.29 26.31
N LYS A 288 7.08 -3.83 25.88
CA LYS A 288 8.08 -3.14 26.71
C LYS A 288 8.67 -1.97 25.93
N GLU A 289 9.01 -0.88 26.63
CA GLU A 289 9.63 0.31 26.01
C GLU A 289 10.94 -0.01 25.30
N SER A 290 11.75 -0.89 25.88
CA SER A 290 13.02 -1.32 25.27
C SER A 290 12.83 -1.96 23.89
N GLN A 291 11.75 -2.71 23.68
CA GLN A 291 11.42 -3.29 22.37
C GLN A 291 11.00 -2.22 21.36
N ILE A 292 10.32 -1.15 21.79
CA ILE A 292 9.99 -0.02 20.93
C ILE A 292 11.28 0.62 20.44
N VAL A 293 12.16 1.02 21.36
CA VAL A 293 13.44 1.67 21.03
C VAL A 293 14.29 0.78 20.13
N GLU A 294 14.35 -0.53 20.40
CA GLU A 294 15.09 -1.49 19.57
C GLU A 294 14.50 -1.63 18.16
N ASN A 295 13.17 -1.82 18.06
CA ASN A 295 12.49 -2.01 16.78
C ASN A 295 12.60 -0.77 15.90
N MET A 296 12.56 0.44 16.48
CA MET A 296 12.59 1.68 15.71
C MET A 296 13.96 1.96 15.07
N LYS A 297 15.04 1.39 15.63
CA LYS A 297 16.37 1.38 15.01
C LYS A 297 16.46 0.51 13.75
N ALA A 298 15.43 -0.27 13.42
CA ALA A 298 15.39 -1.01 12.16
C ALA A 298 15.52 -0.09 10.92
N LEU A 299 15.12 1.18 11.03
CA LEU A 299 15.30 2.13 9.92
C LEU A 299 16.77 2.39 9.58
N ASP A 300 17.66 2.33 10.57
CA ASP A 300 19.10 2.51 10.38
C ASP A 300 19.74 1.32 9.64
N VAL A 301 19.03 0.20 9.54
CA VAL A 301 19.46 -1.02 8.84
C VAL A 301 19.13 -0.96 7.35
N ILE A 302 18.17 -0.15 6.92
CA ILE A 302 17.75 -0.07 5.51
C ILE A 302 18.94 0.19 4.56
N PRO A 303 19.86 1.13 4.84
CA PRO A 303 21.04 1.35 3.99
C PRO A 303 21.99 0.16 3.90
N LEU A 304 21.95 -0.77 4.87
CA LEU A 304 22.78 -1.98 4.90
C LEU A 304 22.20 -3.11 4.04
N LEU A 305 20.95 -2.99 3.58
CA LEU A 305 20.28 -3.98 2.72
C LEU A 305 20.71 -3.81 1.26
N THR A 306 21.99 -4.05 0.98
CA THR A 306 22.53 -4.02 -0.38
C THR A 306 21.92 -5.14 -1.24
N PRO A 307 21.99 -5.07 -2.59
CA PRO A 307 21.53 -6.15 -3.46
C PRO A 307 22.10 -7.51 -3.08
N GLU A 308 23.38 -7.58 -2.73
CA GLU A 308 24.06 -8.81 -2.31
C GLU A 308 23.48 -9.38 -1.01
N VAL A 309 23.16 -8.51 -0.05
CA VAL A 309 22.51 -8.92 1.21
C VAL A 309 21.10 -9.43 0.93
N LEU A 310 20.33 -8.75 0.07
CA LEU A 310 18.99 -9.16 -0.31
C LEU A 310 18.98 -10.52 -1.03
N ASP A 311 19.96 -10.76 -1.91
CA ASP A 311 20.12 -12.04 -2.60
C ASP A 311 20.47 -13.18 -1.63
N ARG A 312 21.30 -12.91 -0.62
CA ARG A 312 21.59 -13.88 0.45
C ARG A 312 20.36 -14.19 1.31
N ILE A 313 19.57 -13.17 1.66
CA ILE A 313 18.30 -13.35 2.36
C ILE A 313 17.36 -14.21 1.49
N GLU A 314 17.27 -13.92 0.19
CA GLU A 314 16.44 -14.70 -0.73
C GLU A 314 16.89 -16.15 -0.84
N ALA A 315 18.20 -16.40 -0.94
CA ALA A 315 18.76 -17.75 -1.02
C ALA A 315 18.38 -18.61 0.19
N VAL A 316 18.20 -17.98 1.37
CA VAL A 316 17.74 -18.65 2.59
C VAL A 316 16.23 -18.83 2.59
N VAL A 317 15.46 -17.75 2.34
CA VAL A 317 14.01 -17.75 2.60
C VAL A 317 13.21 -18.35 1.45
N GLN A 318 13.67 -18.15 0.21
CA GLN A 318 13.11 -18.73 -1.01
C GLN A 318 11.60 -18.49 -1.14
N SER A 319 11.18 -17.24 -0.90
CA SER A 319 9.77 -16.85 -0.81
C SER A 319 9.39 -15.77 -1.84
N LYS A 320 10.33 -15.33 -2.68
CA LYS A 320 10.04 -14.33 -3.71
C LYS A 320 8.96 -14.85 -4.65
N PRO A 321 7.84 -14.11 -4.79
CA PRO A 321 6.77 -14.56 -5.66
C PRO A 321 7.23 -14.52 -7.11
N LYS A 322 6.80 -15.52 -7.88
CA LYS A 322 6.99 -15.52 -9.34
C LYS A 322 6.12 -14.41 -9.93
N ARG A 323 6.74 -13.53 -10.70
CA ARG A 323 6.02 -12.48 -11.43
C ARG A 323 5.54 -13.04 -12.77
N THR A 324 4.37 -12.60 -13.22
CA THR A 324 3.93 -12.85 -14.58
C THR A 324 4.83 -12.06 -15.53
N GLU A 325 5.66 -12.75 -16.30
CA GLU A 325 6.52 -12.10 -17.29
C GLU A 325 5.68 -11.59 -18.47
N SER A 326 6.07 -10.43 -18.99
CA SER A 326 5.52 -9.96 -20.26
C SER A 326 6.16 -10.76 -21.39
N TYR A 327 5.36 -11.56 -22.10
CA TYR A 327 5.79 -12.28 -23.31
C TYR A 327 6.28 -11.35 -24.44
N ARG A 328 6.05 -10.03 -24.33
CA ARG A 328 6.53 -9.03 -25.30
C ARG A 328 7.92 -8.45 -24.98
N ASN A 329 8.51 -8.80 -23.83
CA ASN A 329 9.84 -8.31 -23.43
C ASN A 329 10.98 -9.34 -23.61
N PHE A 330 10.71 -10.48 -24.26
CA PHE A 330 11.78 -11.33 -24.78
C PHE A 330 12.34 -10.69 -26.05
N HIS A 331 13.38 -9.86 -25.94
CA HIS A 331 14.48 -9.65 -26.91
C HIS A 331 15.34 -8.45 -26.49
N VAL A 332 16.17 -8.63 -25.47
CA VAL A 332 17.56 -8.11 -25.47
C VAL A 332 18.39 -9.13 -24.68
N GLN A 333 18.57 -10.33 -25.21
CA GLN A 333 19.73 -11.12 -24.81
C GLN A 333 20.91 -10.57 -25.60
N THR A 334 21.78 -9.88 -24.88
CA THR A 334 23.15 -9.59 -25.27
C THR A 334 23.81 -10.88 -25.73
N LEU A 335 24.07 -11.00 -27.03
CA LEU A 335 25.09 -11.90 -27.55
C LEU A 335 26.44 -11.33 -27.13
N SER A 336 26.88 -11.65 -25.92
CA SER A 336 28.26 -11.48 -25.50
C SER A 336 28.73 -12.80 -24.93
N GLU A 337 29.77 -13.33 -25.57
CA GLU A 337 30.62 -14.44 -25.14
C GLU A 337 30.05 -15.84 -25.28
N GLU A 338 30.28 -16.46 -26.45
CA GLU A 338 31.05 -17.72 -26.51
C GLU A 338 31.87 -17.72 -27.80
N GLY A 339 33.14 -17.33 -27.68
CA GLY A 339 34.14 -17.65 -28.68
C GLY A 339 34.56 -19.10 -28.50
N SER A 340 34.18 -19.96 -29.44
CA SER A 340 34.76 -21.30 -29.59
C SER A 340 34.89 -21.60 -31.09
N PRO A 341 36.09 -21.87 -31.61
CA PRO A 341 36.27 -22.09 -33.04
C PRO A 341 35.89 -23.53 -33.36
N CYS A 342 34.66 -23.74 -33.86
CA CYS A 342 34.29 -25.04 -34.40
C CYS A 342 34.81 -25.13 -35.84
N SER A 343 35.74 -26.08 -36.03
CA SER A 343 36.38 -26.46 -37.27
C SER A 343 35.39 -26.67 -38.41
N ALA A 344 35.69 -26.09 -39.57
CA ALA A 344 35.09 -26.48 -40.83
C ALA A 344 35.46 -27.93 -41.12
N ASP A 345 34.48 -28.84 -41.12
CA ASP A 345 34.42 -29.97 -42.05
C ASP A 345 33.13 -30.79 -41.87
N HIS A 346 32.51 -31.10 -43.01
CA HIS A 346 31.45 -32.09 -43.21
C HIS A 346 30.05 -31.82 -42.62
N ALA A 347 29.20 -31.18 -43.44
CA ALA A 347 27.76 -31.44 -43.42
C ALA A 347 27.27 -31.74 -44.84
N ILE A 348 27.18 -33.03 -45.14
CA ILE A 348 26.56 -33.60 -46.34
C ILE A 348 25.05 -33.35 -46.27
N CYS A 349 24.51 -32.59 -47.23
CA CYS A 349 23.06 -32.47 -47.45
C CYS A 349 22.51 -33.79 -48.00
N VAL A 350 21.68 -34.48 -47.21
CA VAL A 350 20.80 -35.55 -47.70
C VAL A 350 19.41 -34.95 -47.93
N LEU A 351 19.12 -34.60 -49.18
CA LEU A 351 17.77 -34.31 -49.67
C LEU A 351 17.08 -35.63 -50.01
N HIS A 352 16.02 -35.98 -49.28
CA HIS A 352 15.03 -36.95 -49.75
C HIS A 352 13.87 -36.19 -50.38
N GLY A 353 13.71 -36.33 -51.69
CA GLY A 353 12.54 -35.87 -52.43
C GLY A 353 11.66 -37.04 -52.82
N THR A 354 10.36 -36.94 -52.53
CA THR A 354 9.20 -37.49 -53.25
C THR A 354 7.98 -36.71 -52.71
N GLY A 355 7.03 -36.16 -53.45
CA GLY A 355 6.77 -35.98 -54.87
C GLY A 355 5.56 -35.02 -55.01
N ASN A 356 5.48 -34.35 -56.16
CA ASN A 356 4.37 -33.59 -56.79
C ASN A 356 3.05 -33.40 -56.01
N VAL A 357 2.59 -32.13 -55.89
CA VAL A 357 1.40 -31.60 -56.60
C VAL A 357 1.54 -30.06 -56.75
N ALA A 358 1.28 -29.57 -57.95
CA ALA A 358 1.27 -28.15 -58.33
C ALA A 358 -0.06 -27.45 -58.00
N PHE A 359 -0.02 -26.18 -57.62
CA PHE A 359 -0.96 -25.14 -58.10
C PHE A 359 -0.34 -23.76 -57.89
N GLY A 360 -0.30 -22.98 -58.97
CA GLY A 360 0.36 -21.69 -59.04
C GLY A 360 -0.52 -20.49 -58.67
N GLY A 361 0.16 -19.38 -58.40
CA GLY A 361 -0.20 -18.05 -58.87
C GLY A 361 -1.38 -17.33 -58.18
N ALA A 362 -1.06 -16.46 -57.22
CA ALA A 362 -1.67 -15.13 -57.13
C ALA A 362 -0.78 -14.19 -56.29
N VAL A 363 -0.09 -13.31 -57.01
CA VAL A 363 0.58 -12.09 -56.53
C VAL A 363 -0.47 -10.98 -56.41
N GLN A 364 -0.14 -9.92 -55.66
CA GLN A 364 -0.86 -8.65 -55.39
C GLN A 364 -1.87 -8.74 -54.23
N MET A 365 -1.81 -7.87 -53.21
CA MET A 365 -1.65 -6.42 -53.32
C MET A 365 -1.14 -5.85 -51.98
N CYS A 366 0.05 -5.26 -51.98
CA CYS A 366 0.61 -4.51 -50.86
C CYS A 366 0.73 -3.05 -51.30
N ARG A 367 -0.09 -2.14 -50.76
CA ARG A 367 0.14 -0.69 -50.78
C ARG A 367 -0.87 0.08 -49.92
N ARG A 368 -0.34 1.11 -49.24
CA ARG A 368 -0.97 2.15 -48.38
C ARG A 368 -1.11 1.69 -46.92
N ILE A 369 -0.58 2.35 -45.89
CA ILE A 369 -0.32 3.79 -45.65
C ILE A 369 0.83 3.91 -44.63
N CYS A 370 1.85 4.73 -44.93
CA CYS A 370 2.58 5.52 -43.93
C CYS A 370 3.38 6.62 -44.65
N PRO A 371 3.09 7.93 -44.44
CA PRO A 371 3.93 9.02 -44.91
C PRO A 371 5.01 9.33 -43.86
N PHE A 372 6.05 10.05 -44.32
CA PHE A 372 7.21 10.56 -43.58
C PHE A 372 8.39 9.59 -43.38
N THR A 373 9.24 9.49 -44.40
CA THR A 373 10.51 10.27 -44.45
C THR A 373 11.24 9.95 -45.74
N ARG A 374 11.55 10.97 -46.55
CA ARG A 374 12.49 10.85 -47.67
C ARG A 374 13.62 11.86 -47.50
N LEU A 375 14.79 11.32 -47.72
CA LEU A 375 16.15 11.86 -47.73
C LEU A 375 16.39 12.99 -48.74
N GLY A 376 17.51 13.68 -48.52
CA GLY A 376 18.36 14.31 -49.55
C GLY A 376 19.10 15.53 -48.98
N SER A 377 20.41 15.44 -48.69
CA SER A 377 21.53 16.01 -49.51
C SER A 377 21.46 17.54 -49.61
N GLU A 378 22.44 18.39 -49.35
CA GLU A 378 23.91 18.42 -49.47
C GLU A 378 24.28 19.83 -48.94
N ALA A 379 25.30 20.07 -48.11
CA ALA A 379 26.66 20.47 -48.51
C ALA A 379 27.07 21.83 -47.87
N LEU A 380 28.36 21.87 -47.49
CA LEU A 380 29.29 23.01 -47.41
C LEU A 380 29.31 23.97 -46.21
N SER A 381 30.50 23.95 -45.57
CA SER A 381 31.26 25.07 -44.96
C SER A 381 30.67 25.73 -43.71
N GLY A 382 31.42 26.08 -42.66
CA GLY A 382 32.85 26.06 -42.41
C GLY A 382 33.10 26.62 -41.00
N THR A 383 34.25 26.23 -40.45
CA THR A 383 35.09 26.96 -39.48
C THR A 383 34.55 27.34 -38.09
N ALA A 384 35.33 26.86 -37.11
CA ALA A 384 35.36 27.23 -35.71
C ALA A 384 35.70 28.71 -35.44
N THR A 385 35.29 29.19 -34.27
CA THR A 385 36.04 30.01 -33.25
C THR A 385 34.98 30.71 -32.38
N ASP A 386 34.85 30.39 -31.10
CA ASP A 386 35.65 30.80 -29.94
C ASP A 386 35.11 32.07 -29.23
N ASN A 387 35.05 31.97 -27.90
CA ASN A 387 35.07 33.00 -26.87
C ASN A 387 34.05 34.18 -26.89
N SER A 388 33.24 34.28 -25.83
CA SER A 388 33.55 35.12 -24.64
C SER A 388 32.32 35.56 -23.85
N LYS A 389 32.52 35.59 -22.53
CA LYS A 389 31.69 36.22 -21.48
C LYS A 389 31.40 37.69 -21.82
N VAL A 390 30.25 38.24 -21.39
CA VAL A 390 30.15 39.50 -20.63
C VAL A 390 28.81 39.58 -19.90
N SER A 391 28.91 39.94 -18.62
CA SER A 391 27.89 40.36 -17.65
C SER A 391 27.30 41.74 -17.93
N HIS A 392 26.05 42.02 -17.51
CA HIS A 392 25.78 43.19 -16.67
C HIS A 392 24.35 43.17 -16.07
N GLN A 393 24.32 43.42 -14.76
CA GLN A 393 23.17 43.89 -13.99
C GLN A 393 22.72 45.29 -14.46
N GLN A 394 21.44 45.63 -14.28
CA GLN A 394 21.07 46.86 -13.56
C GLN A 394 19.60 46.86 -13.10
N HIS A 395 19.43 47.28 -11.84
CA HIS A 395 18.19 47.63 -11.14
C HIS A 395 17.63 48.99 -11.59
N CYS A 396 16.33 49.20 -11.37
CA CYS A 396 15.69 50.34 -10.65
C CYS A 396 14.15 50.23 -10.79
N THR A 397 13.40 49.81 -9.77
CA THR A 397 12.69 50.64 -8.75
C THR A 397 11.64 51.62 -9.29
N GLY A 398 10.38 51.40 -8.88
CA GLY A 398 9.64 52.41 -8.11
C GLY A 398 8.36 53.03 -8.70
N LEU A 399 7.26 52.75 -7.99
CA LEU A 399 6.23 53.69 -7.50
C LEU A 399 4.85 53.79 -8.20
N LYS A 400 3.84 53.51 -7.33
CA LYS A 400 2.58 54.23 -7.06
C LYS A 400 1.30 53.84 -7.82
N HIS A 401 0.37 53.29 -7.04
CA HIS A 401 -1.09 53.31 -7.24
C HIS A 401 -1.65 54.76 -7.26
N PRO A 402 -2.85 54.96 -7.84
CA PRO A 402 -4.04 55.08 -6.98
C PRO A 402 -5.34 54.45 -7.54
N HIS A 403 -6.32 54.32 -6.65
CA HIS A 403 -7.70 53.84 -6.82
C HIS A 403 -8.55 54.66 -7.81
N PHE A 404 -9.54 54.01 -8.47
CA PHE A 404 -10.83 54.63 -8.82
C PHE A 404 -11.94 53.57 -9.02
N VAL A 405 -13.16 53.91 -8.56
CA VAL A 405 -14.43 53.14 -8.53
C VAL A 405 -15.38 53.71 -9.63
N PRO A 406 -16.41 52.98 -10.14
CA PRO A 406 -16.87 53.04 -11.54
C PRO A 406 -18.18 53.82 -11.76
N PRO A 407 -18.71 53.84 -13.01
CA PRO A 407 -20.15 53.78 -13.21
C PRO A 407 -20.62 52.83 -14.34
N ASN A 408 -21.53 51.93 -13.97
CA ASN A 408 -22.89 51.74 -14.52
C ASN A 408 -23.21 51.88 -16.05
N THR A 409 -23.73 50.77 -16.61
CA THR A 409 -25.06 50.63 -17.29
C THR A 409 -25.10 50.12 -18.76
N ARG A 410 -25.50 48.83 -18.87
CA ARG A 410 -26.49 48.15 -19.75
C ARG A 410 -26.26 47.79 -21.25
N VAL A 411 -26.41 46.46 -21.47
CA VAL A 411 -27.31 45.69 -22.41
C VAL A 411 -26.89 45.69 -23.90
N VAL A 412 -26.71 44.54 -24.58
CA VAL A 412 -27.70 43.55 -25.09
C VAL A 412 -27.04 42.15 -25.17
N GLY A 413 -27.61 41.06 -24.59
CA GLY A 413 -28.46 40.05 -25.26
C GLY A 413 -27.62 38.97 -25.98
N VAL A 414 -27.65 37.67 -25.66
CA VAL A 414 -28.75 36.71 -25.92
C VAL A 414 -28.67 35.55 -24.91
N ALA A 415 -29.84 35.16 -24.38
CA ALA A 415 -30.06 34.00 -23.51
C ALA A 415 -30.59 32.80 -24.31
N LEU A 416 -30.26 31.58 -23.87
CA LEU A 416 -30.97 30.35 -24.22
C LEU A 416 -31.72 29.85 -22.98
N GLN A 417 -33.04 29.81 -23.08
CA GLN A 417 -33.97 29.28 -22.08
C GLN A 417 -34.01 27.75 -22.13
N ILE A 418 -34.03 27.11 -20.97
CA ILE A 418 -34.72 25.82 -20.76
C ILE A 418 -35.72 26.05 -19.64
N THR A 419 -37.01 26.01 -19.99
CA THR A 419 -38.13 26.23 -19.09
C THR A 419 -38.52 24.92 -18.42
N ALA A 420 -38.53 24.91 -17.09
CA ALA A 420 -39.25 23.95 -16.28
C ALA A 420 -40.71 24.42 -16.14
N ILE A 421 -41.68 23.52 -16.33
CA ILE A 421 -43.08 23.75 -15.94
C ILE A 421 -43.47 22.65 -14.96
N SER A 422 -43.86 23.08 -13.77
CA SER A 422 -44.61 22.35 -12.76
C SER A 422 -46.10 22.60 -12.97
N THR A 423 -46.93 21.56 -12.89
CA THR A 423 -48.23 21.61 -12.20
C THR A 423 -48.79 20.21 -11.96
N ASN A 424 -49.33 20.03 -10.76
CA ASN A 424 -50.06 18.86 -10.26
C ASN A 424 -51.39 18.58 -10.97
N THR A 425 -51.83 17.31 -10.80
CA THR A 425 -53.22 16.78 -10.84
C THR A 425 -53.65 16.05 -12.12
N VAL A 426 -53.77 14.71 -12.07
CA VAL A 426 -55.02 13.92 -12.20
C VAL A 426 -54.67 12.41 -12.28
N ARG A 427 -55.41 11.62 -11.49
CA ARG A 427 -55.37 10.16 -11.35
C ARG A 427 -55.81 9.40 -12.62
N GLN A 428 -55.46 8.11 -12.63
CA GLN A 428 -56.09 6.99 -13.33
C GLN A 428 -55.86 6.90 -14.85
N LEU A 429 -55.15 5.86 -15.27
CA LEU A 429 -55.69 4.73 -16.03
C LEU A 429 -54.57 3.68 -16.18
N GLY A 430 -54.73 2.55 -15.48
CA GLY A 430 -53.86 1.40 -15.65
C GLY A 430 -54.22 0.64 -16.92
N ILE A 431 -53.21 0.26 -17.70
CA ILE A 431 -53.28 -0.79 -18.72
C ILE A 431 -51.91 -1.50 -18.77
N GLN A 432 -51.94 -2.82 -18.60
CA GLN A 432 -50.85 -3.76 -18.89
C GLN A 432 -50.64 -3.87 -20.40
N ILE A 433 -49.38 -3.90 -20.85
CA ILE A 433 -48.78 -5.01 -21.62
C ILE A 433 -47.32 -5.12 -21.16
#